data_AF-A0A841H102-F1
#
_entry.id   AF-A0A841H102-F1
#
_cell.length_a   1.000
_cell.length_b   1.000
_cell.length_c   1.000
_cell.angle_alpha   90.00
_cell.angle_beta   90.00
_cell.angle_gamma   90.00
#
_symmetry.space_group_name_H-M   'P 1'
#
loop_
_entity.id
_entity.type
_entity.pdbx_description
1 polymer ?
#
loop_
_entity_poly.entity_id
_entity_poly.type
_entity_poly.pdbx_seq_one_letter_code
_entity_poly.pdbx_strand_id
1 'polypeptide(L)'
;MLLLAAACGDQHPVEVQRPTVGSVPETALQAFDCTANIRAAAVNCAPAAPAGSGSRNILGGQNSLLKLTSSNVSYNPGTQIFQFDVTVQNLLNEAMGTPDGTVPDPDGIRVFFHAGPAVTSGTGTATVANADGVADITGTQQPYFRYNQILPRNAVSSAKTWQLSVPPSAGTVAFKMYIETDVQYLLVINEVLANPVGLVSTEQPAEYFEVYNAGTLSVNMKGLVIADSAASGRRPYHLVANSLKVAPGAYVTLGGSTNPASNLGATIDYSYGGSFSLANSLDAIKIARVYGTDTLTLDRTQYASAATSAQEGISRELRNPALDNSNMDGSNWATTAVTATYTYGSTTTRGTPKAQNSTYTP
;
A
#
# COMPACT_ATOMS: atom_id res chain seq x y z
N MET A 1 35.07 -21.07 56.60
CA MET A 1 35.45 -20.49 55.31
C MET A 1 34.57 -21.17 54.26
N LEU A 2 33.43 -20.55 53.96
CA LEU A 2 32.34 -21.12 53.15
C LEU A 2 32.39 -20.46 51.77
N LEU A 3 32.69 -21.22 50.71
CA LEU A 3 32.60 -20.73 49.34
C LEU A 3 31.12 -20.67 48.92
N LEU A 4 30.60 -19.47 48.63
CA LEU A 4 29.38 -19.30 47.85
C LEU A 4 29.75 -19.19 46.37
N ALA A 5 29.24 -20.11 45.57
CA ALA A 5 29.21 -19.98 44.12
C ALA A 5 28.07 -19.02 43.73
N ALA A 6 28.40 -17.92 43.04
CA ALA A 6 27.42 -17.05 42.40
C ALA A 6 27.05 -17.65 41.04
N ALA A 7 25.79 -18.05 40.88
CA ALA A 7 25.24 -18.46 39.60
C ALA A 7 24.92 -17.21 38.77
N CYS A 8 25.42 -17.15 37.53
CA CYS A 8 24.93 -16.22 36.52
C CYS A 8 23.48 -16.59 36.19
N GLY A 9 22.54 -15.69 36.41
CA GLY A 9 21.19 -15.83 35.88
C GLY A 9 21.19 -15.47 34.40
N ASP A 10 21.00 -16.46 33.53
CA ASP A 10 20.67 -16.23 32.14
C ASP A 10 19.34 -15.47 32.08
N GLN A 11 19.41 -14.17 31.79
CA GLN A 11 18.22 -13.47 31.32
C GLN A 11 17.96 -13.98 29.91
N HIS A 12 16.94 -14.84 29.80
CA HIS A 12 16.34 -15.20 28.53
C HIS A 12 16.18 -13.92 27.71
N PRO A 13 16.62 -13.89 26.43
CA PRO A 13 16.29 -12.79 25.56
C PRO A 13 14.79 -12.62 25.62
N VAL A 14 14.33 -11.42 26.01
CA VAL A 14 12.93 -11.05 25.90
C VAL A 14 12.57 -11.35 24.46
N GLU A 15 11.73 -12.37 24.26
CA GLU A 15 11.18 -12.71 22.96
C GLU A 15 10.54 -11.41 22.47
N VAL A 16 11.14 -10.82 21.43
CA VAL A 16 10.53 -9.71 20.73
C VAL A 16 9.22 -10.29 20.25
N GLN A 17 8.13 -9.96 20.95
CA GLN A 17 6.79 -10.32 20.51
C GLN A 17 6.71 -9.91 19.06
N ARG A 18 6.61 -10.90 18.18
CA ARG A 18 6.37 -10.70 16.77
C ARG A 18 5.23 -9.68 16.71
N PRO A 19 5.39 -8.53 16.05
CA PRO A 19 4.26 -7.66 15.82
C PRO A 19 3.19 -8.57 15.21
N THR A 20 2.09 -8.79 15.94
CA THR A 20 0.90 -9.37 15.36
C THR A 20 0.67 -8.54 14.11
N VAL A 21 0.77 -9.16 12.93
CA VAL A 21 0.69 -8.51 11.62
C VAL A 21 -0.49 -7.55 11.66
N GLY A 22 -0.16 -6.30 11.96
CA GLY A 22 -1.10 -5.31 12.40
C GLY A 22 -1.66 -4.71 11.14
N SER A 23 -2.92 -5.04 10.85
CA SER A 23 -3.68 -4.56 9.70
C SER A 23 -2.94 -4.71 8.38
N VAL A 24 -3.28 -5.79 7.66
CA VAL A 24 -3.13 -5.87 6.19
C VAL A 24 -3.41 -4.49 5.59
N PRO A 25 -2.59 -3.99 4.64
CA PRO A 25 -2.94 -2.89 3.76
C PRO A 25 -4.42 -2.88 3.45
N GLU A 26 -5.02 -1.70 3.42
CA GLU A 26 -6.39 -1.46 2.98
C GLU A 26 -6.65 -2.22 1.67
N THR A 27 -7.14 -3.46 1.78
CA THR A 27 -7.15 -4.44 0.70
C THR A 27 -8.36 -4.09 -0.16
N ALA A 28 -8.15 -3.81 -1.44
CA ALA A 28 -9.24 -3.48 -2.36
C ALA A 28 -10.14 -4.70 -2.56
N LEU A 29 -11.25 -4.76 -1.82
CA LEU A 29 -12.23 -5.85 -1.89
C LEU A 29 -13.32 -5.48 -2.91
N GLN A 30 -13.15 -5.89 -4.16
CA GLN A 30 -14.24 -5.86 -5.14
C GLN A 30 -15.10 -7.11 -5.00
N ALA A 31 -16.41 -6.92 -4.78
CA ALA A 31 -17.39 -7.99 -4.73
C ALA A 31 -18.09 -8.19 -6.09
N PHE A 32 -18.28 -9.44 -6.49
CA PHE A 32 -18.93 -9.85 -7.73
C PHE A 32 -20.14 -10.72 -7.41
N ASP A 33 -21.32 -10.36 -7.89
CA ASP A 33 -22.50 -11.23 -7.89
C ASP A 33 -22.59 -11.93 -9.23
N CYS A 34 -22.43 -13.25 -9.21
CA CYS A 34 -22.36 -14.06 -10.41
C CYS A 34 -23.49 -15.10 -10.47
N THR A 35 -23.94 -15.35 -11.69
CA THR A 35 -24.89 -16.42 -12.01
C THR A 35 -24.33 -17.27 -13.15
N ALA A 36 -24.31 -18.58 -12.96
CA ALA A 36 -24.04 -19.56 -13.99
C ALA A 36 -25.35 -20.23 -14.42
N ASN A 37 -25.71 -20.11 -15.71
CA ASN A 37 -26.80 -20.84 -16.31
C ASN A 37 -26.25 -22.13 -16.95
N ILE A 38 -26.63 -23.26 -16.37
CA ILE A 38 -26.02 -24.56 -16.69
C ILE A 38 -26.38 -25.01 -18.10
N ARG A 39 -27.65 -24.84 -18.51
CA ARG A 39 -28.12 -25.24 -19.85
C ARG A 39 -27.68 -24.28 -20.95
N ALA A 40 -27.65 -22.99 -20.65
CA ALA A 40 -27.22 -21.97 -21.60
C ALA A 40 -25.69 -21.89 -21.73
N ALA A 41 -24.93 -22.63 -20.91
CA ALA A 41 -23.48 -22.54 -20.82
C ALA A 41 -23.00 -21.07 -20.75
N ALA A 42 -23.55 -20.33 -19.78
CA ALA A 42 -23.28 -18.90 -19.64
C ALA A 42 -22.95 -18.54 -18.19
N VAL A 43 -21.96 -17.67 -18.01
CA VAL A 43 -21.63 -17.05 -16.73
C VAL A 43 -21.76 -15.55 -16.89
N ASN A 44 -22.54 -14.94 -16.00
CA ASN A 44 -22.70 -13.50 -15.94
C ASN A 44 -22.34 -13.04 -14.54
N CYS A 45 -21.46 -12.05 -14.43
CA CYS A 45 -21.09 -11.44 -13.17
C CYS A 45 -21.36 -9.94 -13.25
N ALA A 46 -21.99 -9.38 -12.22
CA ALA A 46 -22.18 -7.95 -12.03
C ALA A 46 -21.46 -7.49 -10.75
N PRO A 47 -21.11 -6.19 -10.61
CA PRO A 47 -20.63 -5.70 -9.32
C PRO A 47 -21.71 -5.90 -8.26
N ALA A 48 -21.34 -6.46 -7.12
CA ALA A 48 -22.24 -6.54 -5.98
C ALA A 48 -22.41 -5.15 -5.36
N ALA A 49 -23.63 -4.83 -4.88
CA ALA A 49 -23.84 -3.63 -4.07
C ALA A 49 -22.97 -3.69 -2.80
N PRO A 50 -22.46 -2.55 -2.29
CA PRO A 50 -21.60 -2.54 -1.11
C PRO A 50 -22.34 -3.16 0.09
N ALA A 51 -21.76 -4.21 0.69
CA ALA A 51 -22.24 -4.75 1.95
C ALA A 51 -21.97 -3.73 3.07
N GLY A 52 -22.97 -3.45 3.91
CA GLY A 52 -22.86 -2.46 4.99
C GLY A 52 -21.75 -2.77 6.01
N SER A 53 -21.17 -1.69 6.53
CA SER A 53 -20.34 -1.57 7.75
C SER A 53 -19.58 -2.82 8.22
N GLY A 54 -18.48 -3.11 7.53
CA GLY A 54 -17.38 -3.93 8.05
C GLY A 54 -16.12 -3.05 8.19
N SER A 55 -15.23 -3.36 9.12
CA SER A 55 -14.00 -2.62 9.47
C SER A 55 -12.91 -2.58 8.37
N ARG A 56 -13.28 -2.80 7.11
CA ARG A 56 -12.39 -2.80 5.93
C ARG A 56 -13.09 -2.05 4.80
N ASN A 57 -12.39 -1.10 4.19
CA ASN A 57 -12.93 -0.26 3.13
C ASN A 57 -13.24 -1.09 1.87
N ILE A 58 -14.53 -1.30 1.62
CA ILE A 58 -15.08 -1.98 0.45
C ILE A 58 -15.03 -0.99 -0.72
N LEU A 59 -14.13 -1.18 -1.68
CA LEU A 59 -14.06 -0.38 -2.89
C LEU A 59 -14.81 -1.13 -4.01
N GLY A 60 -16.01 -0.65 -4.34
CA GLY A 60 -16.91 -1.25 -5.33
C GLY A 60 -16.79 -0.65 -6.75
N GLY A 61 -17.08 -1.49 -7.74
CA GLY A 61 -17.20 -1.20 -9.17
C GLY A 61 -16.50 -2.25 -10.05
N GLN A 62 -17.27 -3.09 -10.76
CA GLN A 62 -16.71 -3.67 -11.98
C GLN A 62 -16.41 -2.53 -12.95
N ASN A 63 -15.28 -2.61 -13.65
CA ASN A 63 -14.80 -1.60 -14.60
C ASN A 63 -14.29 -0.29 -13.97
N SER A 64 -14.04 -0.23 -12.65
CA SER A 64 -13.33 0.91 -12.03
C SER A 64 -11.94 0.56 -11.51
N LEU A 65 -11.78 -0.58 -10.82
CA LEU A 65 -10.49 -1.00 -10.25
C LEU A 65 -9.94 -2.29 -10.87
N LEU A 66 -10.82 -3.23 -11.20
CA LEU A 66 -10.43 -4.48 -11.84
C LEU A 66 -11.58 -5.06 -12.68
N LYS A 67 -11.26 -6.02 -13.55
CA LYS A 67 -12.24 -6.72 -14.38
C LYS A 67 -11.99 -8.22 -14.40
N LEU A 68 -13.05 -8.99 -14.17
CA LEU A 68 -13.07 -10.44 -14.40
C LEU A 68 -13.74 -10.72 -15.74
N THR A 69 -13.14 -11.58 -16.56
CA THR A 69 -13.72 -12.01 -17.83
C THR A 69 -13.83 -13.52 -17.84
N SER A 70 -15.03 -14.04 -18.09
CA SER A 70 -15.28 -15.46 -18.27
C SER A 70 -15.38 -15.83 -19.76
N SER A 71 -14.82 -16.98 -20.15
CA SER A 71 -14.90 -17.52 -21.51
C SER A 71 -14.95 -19.06 -21.49
N ASN A 72 -15.05 -19.69 -22.66
CA ASN A 72 -14.97 -21.16 -22.83
C ASN A 72 -15.92 -21.94 -21.91
N VAL A 73 -17.12 -21.41 -21.71
CA VAL A 73 -18.11 -21.96 -20.78
C VAL A 73 -18.71 -23.24 -21.37
N SER A 74 -18.77 -24.31 -20.57
CA SER A 74 -19.32 -25.61 -20.96
C SER A 74 -19.82 -26.42 -19.77
N TYR A 75 -20.71 -27.37 -20.04
CA TYR A 75 -21.22 -28.32 -19.04
C TYR A 75 -21.16 -29.76 -19.57
N ASN A 76 -20.62 -30.67 -18.76
CA ASN A 76 -20.68 -32.11 -19.03
C ASN A 76 -21.57 -32.79 -17.98
N PRO A 77 -22.79 -33.26 -18.35
CA PRO A 77 -23.70 -33.89 -17.42
C PRO A 77 -23.23 -35.26 -16.93
N GLY A 78 -22.36 -35.95 -17.69
CA GLY A 78 -21.80 -37.25 -17.31
C GLY A 78 -20.79 -37.15 -16.17
N THR A 79 -19.97 -36.10 -16.18
CA THR A 79 -19.01 -35.81 -15.09
C THR A 79 -19.55 -34.81 -14.07
N GLN A 80 -20.71 -34.21 -14.32
CA GLN A 80 -21.32 -33.15 -13.51
C GLN A 80 -20.42 -31.92 -13.36
N ILE A 81 -19.58 -31.62 -14.36
CA ILE A 81 -18.67 -30.48 -14.33
C ILE A 81 -19.20 -29.36 -15.21
N PHE A 82 -19.45 -28.21 -14.57
CA PHE A 82 -19.63 -26.92 -15.23
C PHE A 82 -18.31 -26.17 -15.18
N GLN A 83 -17.74 -25.82 -16.33
CA GLN A 83 -16.44 -25.18 -16.40
C GLN A 83 -16.42 -23.95 -17.28
N PHE A 84 -15.52 -23.03 -16.96
CA PHE A 84 -15.29 -21.80 -17.69
C PHE A 84 -13.89 -21.28 -17.37
N ASP A 85 -13.28 -20.57 -18.30
CA ASP A 85 -12.01 -19.90 -18.10
C ASP A 85 -12.24 -18.50 -17.51
N VAL A 86 -11.37 -18.07 -16.59
CA VAL A 86 -11.42 -16.74 -15.98
C VAL A 86 -10.07 -16.05 -16.10
N THR A 87 -10.08 -14.79 -16.59
CA THR A 87 -8.95 -13.86 -16.52
C THR A 87 -9.24 -12.72 -15.55
N VAL A 88 -8.18 -12.19 -14.94
CA VAL A 88 -8.19 -11.00 -14.09
C VAL A 88 -7.47 -9.88 -14.82
N GLN A 89 -8.09 -8.71 -14.96
CA GLN A 89 -7.46 -7.52 -15.51
C GLN A 89 -7.32 -6.44 -14.44
N ASN A 90 -6.12 -5.86 -14.34
CA ASN A 90 -5.86 -4.71 -13.49
C ASN A 90 -6.32 -3.40 -14.17
N LEU A 91 -7.14 -2.59 -13.50
CA LEU A 91 -7.51 -1.25 -13.97
C LEU A 91 -6.98 -0.13 -13.06
N LEU A 92 -6.31 -0.49 -11.95
CA LEU A 92 -5.62 0.43 -11.06
C LEU A 92 -4.40 1.07 -11.74
N ASN A 93 -3.94 2.20 -11.21
CA ASN A 93 -2.62 2.73 -11.56
C ASN A 93 -1.50 1.90 -10.93
N GLU A 94 -1.76 1.35 -9.75
CA GLU A 94 -0.90 0.48 -8.96
C GLU A 94 -0.79 -0.91 -9.58
N ALA A 95 0.37 -1.56 -9.45
CA ALA A 95 0.50 -2.97 -9.78
C ALA A 95 -0.21 -3.86 -8.74
N MET A 96 -0.90 -4.90 -9.19
CA MET A 96 -1.49 -5.94 -8.34
C MET A 96 -0.64 -7.22 -8.33
N GLY A 97 -0.79 -8.02 -7.28
CA GLY A 97 -0.05 -9.26 -7.09
C GLY A 97 1.40 -9.03 -6.67
N THR A 98 1.68 -7.86 -6.10
CA THR A 98 3.03 -7.43 -5.70
C THR A 98 2.94 -6.32 -4.65
N PRO A 99 3.87 -6.30 -3.68
CA PRO A 99 3.98 -5.20 -2.73
C PRO A 99 4.81 -4.00 -3.24
N ASP A 100 5.65 -4.16 -4.27
CA ASP A 100 6.58 -3.12 -4.80
C ASP A 100 6.56 -2.91 -6.31
N GLY A 101 5.78 -3.68 -7.07
CA GLY A 101 5.78 -3.61 -8.53
C GLY A 101 6.76 -4.56 -9.22
N THR A 102 7.66 -5.22 -8.49
CA THR A 102 8.75 -6.03 -9.08
C THR A 102 8.83 -7.45 -8.54
N VAL A 103 8.49 -7.66 -7.27
CA VAL A 103 8.50 -8.96 -6.61
C VAL A 103 7.07 -9.50 -6.55
N PRO A 104 6.79 -10.71 -7.07
CA PRO A 104 5.47 -11.30 -6.93
C PRO A 104 5.14 -11.57 -5.46
N ASP A 105 3.92 -11.23 -5.06
CA ASP A 105 3.42 -11.61 -3.75
C ASP A 105 3.30 -13.16 -3.66
N PRO A 106 3.79 -13.81 -2.58
CA PRO A 106 3.70 -15.25 -2.39
C PRO A 106 2.28 -15.82 -2.34
N ASP A 107 1.27 -15.01 -2.02
CA ASP A 107 -0.15 -15.38 -2.13
C ASP A 107 -0.73 -15.07 -3.52
N GLY A 108 -0.08 -14.17 -4.27
CA GLY A 108 -0.52 -13.69 -5.57
C GLY A 108 -1.87 -12.97 -5.52
N ILE A 109 -2.60 -13.01 -6.62
CA ILE A 109 -3.98 -12.50 -6.69
C ILE A 109 -4.93 -13.68 -6.45
N ARG A 110 -5.69 -13.67 -5.35
CA ARG A 110 -6.66 -14.71 -4.99
C ARG A 110 -8.07 -14.23 -5.28
N VAL A 111 -8.78 -14.92 -6.17
CA VAL A 111 -10.23 -14.75 -6.37
C VAL A 111 -10.93 -15.85 -5.61
N PHE A 112 -11.75 -15.51 -4.61
CA PHE A 112 -12.33 -16.48 -3.70
C PHE A 112 -13.85 -16.41 -3.65
N PHE A 113 -14.48 -17.55 -3.40
CA PHE A 113 -15.92 -17.66 -3.23
C PHE A 113 -16.28 -17.24 -1.81
N HIS A 114 -16.89 -16.07 -1.67
CA HIS A 114 -17.37 -15.56 -0.40
C HIS A 114 -18.72 -16.20 -0.01
N ALA A 115 -19.58 -16.45 -1.01
CA ALA A 115 -20.84 -17.17 -0.82
C ALA A 115 -21.18 -18.01 -2.05
N GLY A 116 -21.90 -19.12 -1.83
CA GLY A 116 -22.15 -20.11 -2.87
C GLY A 116 -20.88 -20.86 -3.29
N PRO A 117 -20.92 -21.64 -4.39
CA PRO A 117 -22.01 -21.77 -5.35
C PRO A 117 -23.29 -22.40 -4.76
N ALA A 118 -24.43 -21.73 -4.94
CA ALA A 118 -25.74 -22.19 -4.49
C ALA A 118 -26.69 -22.37 -5.68
N VAL A 119 -27.40 -23.50 -5.74
CA VAL A 119 -28.41 -23.74 -6.78
C VAL A 119 -29.64 -22.86 -6.48
N THR A 120 -29.96 -21.92 -7.36
CA THR A 120 -31.07 -20.97 -7.22
C THR A 120 -32.25 -21.29 -8.14
N SER A 121 -32.05 -22.18 -9.11
CA SER A 121 -33.09 -22.76 -9.95
C SER A 121 -32.76 -24.22 -10.22
N GLY A 122 -33.76 -25.11 -10.18
CA GLY A 122 -33.56 -26.56 -10.17
C GLY A 122 -33.31 -27.10 -8.76
N THR A 123 -32.62 -28.24 -8.64
CA THR A 123 -32.35 -28.89 -7.36
C THR A 123 -30.94 -29.46 -7.27
N GLY A 124 -30.48 -29.72 -6.04
CA GLY A 124 -29.19 -30.30 -5.73
C GLY A 124 -28.21 -29.32 -5.11
N THR A 125 -26.95 -29.74 -4.94
CA THR A 125 -25.89 -28.94 -4.32
C THR A 125 -24.78 -28.69 -5.33
N ALA A 126 -24.33 -27.44 -5.43
CA ALA A 126 -23.17 -27.08 -6.23
C ALA A 126 -21.96 -26.83 -5.33
N THR A 127 -20.76 -27.17 -5.79
CA THR A 127 -19.50 -26.93 -5.06
C THR A 127 -18.39 -26.51 -6.02
N VAL A 128 -17.33 -25.87 -5.51
CA VAL A 128 -16.12 -25.60 -6.28
C VAL A 128 -15.30 -26.89 -6.36
N ALA A 129 -14.98 -27.35 -7.58
CA ALA A 129 -14.39 -28.68 -7.81
C ALA A 129 -12.85 -28.67 -7.92
N ASN A 130 -12.24 -27.57 -8.35
CA ASN A 130 -10.81 -27.50 -8.63
C ASN A 130 -10.12 -26.24 -8.08
N ALA A 131 -10.57 -25.74 -6.92
CA ALA A 131 -9.91 -24.61 -6.26
C ALA A 131 -8.41 -24.90 -6.05
N ASP A 132 -7.57 -23.87 -6.16
CA ASP A 132 -6.14 -24.01 -5.87
C ASP A 132 -5.87 -24.21 -4.37
N GLY A 133 -6.82 -23.79 -3.53
CA GLY A 133 -6.77 -24.00 -2.08
C GLY A 133 -8.01 -23.44 -1.37
N VAL A 134 -7.99 -23.54 -0.04
CA VAL A 134 -8.96 -22.92 0.86
C VAL A 134 -8.22 -22.08 1.89
N ALA A 135 -8.78 -20.94 2.29
CA ALA A 135 -8.19 -20.06 3.30
C ALA A 135 -9.25 -19.31 4.10
N ASP A 136 -8.89 -18.88 5.31
CA ASP A 136 -9.72 -18.03 6.15
C ASP A 136 -9.53 -16.55 5.76
N ILE A 137 -10.18 -16.11 4.67
CA ILE A 137 -9.96 -14.77 4.09
C ILE A 137 -10.91 -13.74 4.70
N THR A 138 -12.21 -13.89 4.43
CA THR A 138 -13.30 -13.09 5.04
C THR A 138 -14.27 -13.94 5.86
N GLY A 139 -14.19 -15.25 5.69
CA GLY A 139 -14.88 -16.28 6.45
C GLY A 139 -14.02 -17.55 6.46
N THR A 140 -14.48 -18.60 7.11
CA THR A 140 -13.70 -19.82 7.27
C THR A 140 -13.69 -20.69 6.01
N GLN A 141 -12.54 -21.27 5.68
CA GLN A 141 -12.35 -22.27 4.60
C GLN A 141 -12.93 -21.86 3.24
N GLN A 142 -12.69 -20.61 2.82
CA GLN A 142 -13.18 -20.10 1.54
C GLN A 142 -12.30 -20.62 0.38
N PRO A 143 -12.88 -21.31 -0.62
CA PRO A 143 -12.12 -21.79 -1.76
C PRO A 143 -11.71 -20.63 -2.67
N TYR A 144 -10.47 -20.66 -3.14
CA TYR A 144 -9.90 -19.62 -3.98
C TYR A 144 -9.19 -20.17 -5.22
N PHE A 145 -9.11 -19.33 -6.24
CA PHE A 145 -8.28 -19.48 -7.42
C PHE A 145 -7.19 -18.41 -7.38
N ARG A 146 -5.92 -18.85 -7.45
CA ARG A 146 -4.73 -18.00 -7.35
C ARG A 146 -4.10 -17.75 -8.71
N TYR A 147 -3.86 -16.48 -9.01
CA TYR A 147 -3.11 -16.01 -10.16
C TYR A 147 -1.74 -15.51 -9.68
N ASN A 148 -0.69 -16.29 -9.96
CA ASN A 148 0.67 -15.98 -9.54
C ASN A 148 1.39 -15.08 -10.55
N GLN A 149 0.89 -13.86 -10.73
CA GLN A 149 1.38 -12.90 -11.70
C GLN A 149 1.35 -11.50 -11.09
N ILE A 150 2.36 -10.69 -11.43
CA ILE A 150 2.28 -9.24 -11.25
C ILE A 150 1.46 -8.70 -12.41
N LEU A 151 0.40 -7.96 -12.11
CA LEU A 151 -0.41 -7.28 -13.12
C LEU A 151 -0.18 -5.77 -13.00
N PRO A 152 0.70 -5.17 -13.83
CA PRO A 152 0.74 -3.73 -14.02
C PRO A 152 -0.61 -3.18 -14.52
N ARG A 153 -0.76 -1.86 -14.52
CA ARG A 153 -1.96 -1.20 -15.06
C ARG A 153 -2.34 -1.77 -16.44
N ASN A 154 -3.62 -2.09 -16.61
CA ASN A 154 -4.24 -2.68 -17.82
C ASN A 154 -3.81 -4.11 -18.17
N ALA A 155 -2.85 -4.71 -17.46
CA ALA A 155 -2.43 -6.08 -17.72
C ALA A 155 -3.55 -7.08 -17.41
N VAL A 156 -3.59 -8.15 -18.21
CA VAL A 156 -4.55 -9.24 -18.07
C VAL A 156 -3.78 -10.50 -17.69
N SER A 157 -4.29 -11.23 -16.70
CA SER A 157 -3.69 -12.49 -16.28
C SER A 157 -3.81 -13.55 -17.36
N SER A 158 -2.99 -14.60 -17.25
CA SER A 158 -3.30 -15.86 -17.95
C SER A 158 -4.69 -16.37 -17.54
N ALA A 159 -5.39 -16.96 -18.49
CA ALA A 159 -6.69 -17.60 -18.23
C ALA A 159 -6.49 -18.83 -17.33
N LYS A 160 -7.43 -19.02 -16.40
CA LYS A 160 -7.48 -20.21 -15.55
C LYS A 160 -8.84 -20.87 -15.66
N THR A 161 -8.85 -22.18 -15.91
CA THR A 161 -10.09 -22.96 -15.97
C THR A 161 -10.62 -23.23 -14.57
N TRP A 162 -11.83 -22.77 -14.31
CA TRP A 162 -12.58 -23.03 -13.09
C TRP A 162 -13.61 -24.11 -13.35
N GLN A 163 -13.79 -25.00 -12.38
CA GLN A 163 -14.74 -26.10 -12.43
C GLN A 163 -15.62 -26.05 -11.19
N LEU A 164 -16.92 -26.10 -11.43
CA LEU A 164 -17.93 -26.29 -10.41
C LEU A 164 -18.52 -27.69 -10.59
N SER A 165 -18.65 -28.44 -9.50
CA SER A 165 -19.44 -29.66 -9.48
C SER A 165 -20.89 -29.25 -9.35
N VAL A 166 -21.70 -29.57 -10.36
CA VAL A 166 -23.10 -29.14 -10.47
C VAL A 166 -23.96 -30.30 -10.98
N PRO A 167 -24.99 -30.73 -10.24
CA PRO A 167 -25.83 -31.85 -10.63
C PRO A 167 -26.67 -31.52 -11.87
N PRO A 168 -27.05 -32.51 -12.70
CA PRO A 168 -27.82 -32.27 -13.92
C PRO A 168 -29.21 -31.66 -13.68
N SER A 169 -29.72 -31.76 -12.45
CA SER A 169 -31.00 -31.17 -12.02
C SER A 169 -30.92 -29.67 -11.72
N ALA A 170 -29.72 -29.07 -11.68
CA ALA A 170 -29.55 -27.64 -11.47
C ALA A 170 -29.79 -26.86 -12.77
N GLY A 171 -30.57 -25.79 -12.68
CA GLY A 171 -30.78 -24.83 -13.76
C GLY A 171 -29.84 -23.63 -13.67
N THR A 172 -29.80 -22.98 -12.50
CA THR A 172 -28.96 -21.79 -12.25
C THR A 172 -28.24 -21.92 -10.92
N VAL A 173 -26.97 -21.53 -10.93
CA VAL A 173 -26.11 -21.47 -9.75
C VAL A 173 -25.69 -20.03 -9.53
N ALA A 174 -25.90 -19.50 -8.33
CA ALA A 174 -25.44 -18.16 -7.94
C ALA A 174 -24.26 -18.26 -6.96
N PHE A 175 -23.31 -17.33 -7.08
CA PHE A 175 -22.17 -17.22 -6.18
C PHE A 175 -21.72 -15.77 -6.07
N LYS A 176 -21.15 -15.43 -4.92
CA LYS A 176 -20.53 -14.13 -4.66
C LYS A 176 -19.02 -14.32 -4.51
N MET A 177 -18.24 -13.54 -5.24
CA MET A 177 -16.77 -13.62 -5.21
C MET A 177 -16.15 -12.32 -4.78
N TYR A 178 -14.95 -12.43 -4.20
CA TYR A 178 -14.11 -11.30 -3.82
C TYR A 178 -12.69 -11.55 -4.31
N ILE A 179 -11.91 -10.48 -4.39
CA ILE A 179 -10.48 -10.56 -4.70
C ILE A 179 -9.67 -10.10 -3.51
N GLU A 180 -8.65 -10.87 -3.19
CA GLU A 180 -7.60 -10.53 -2.23
C GLU A 180 -6.29 -10.48 -3.01
N THR A 181 -5.59 -9.36 -2.91
CA THR A 181 -4.27 -9.17 -3.53
C THR A 181 -3.51 -8.12 -2.77
N ASP A 182 -2.19 -8.26 -2.74
CA ASP A 182 -1.33 -7.12 -2.41
C ASP A 182 -1.28 -6.14 -3.59
N VAL A 183 -1.17 -4.86 -3.27
CA VAL A 183 -1.15 -3.75 -4.21
C VAL A 183 0.04 -2.85 -3.86
N GLN A 184 0.83 -2.51 -4.87
CA GLN A 184 1.96 -1.62 -4.71
C GLN A 184 1.52 -0.25 -4.18
N TYR A 185 2.20 0.27 -3.17
CA TYR A 185 2.02 1.66 -2.73
C TYR A 185 2.82 2.61 -3.61
N LEU A 186 2.16 3.64 -4.12
CA LEU A 186 2.78 4.71 -4.90
C LEU A 186 2.97 5.98 -4.06
N LEU A 187 3.63 5.82 -2.90
CA LEU A 187 4.04 6.92 -2.03
C LEU A 187 5.39 7.46 -2.48
N VAL A 188 5.50 8.78 -2.63
CA VAL A 188 6.69 9.47 -3.13
C VAL A 188 7.12 10.55 -2.14
N ILE A 189 8.39 10.58 -1.75
CA ILE A 189 8.99 11.68 -1.01
C ILE A 189 9.04 12.89 -1.94
N ASN A 190 8.26 13.93 -1.61
CA ASN A 190 7.91 15.01 -2.52
C ASN A 190 8.61 16.34 -2.19
N GLU A 191 8.83 16.62 -0.91
CA GLU A 191 9.48 17.85 -0.45
C GLU A 191 10.29 17.56 0.82
N VAL A 192 11.41 18.24 1.00
CA VAL A 192 12.26 18.10 2.20
C VAL A 192 12.78 19.46 2.65
N LEU A 193 12.54 19.84 3.90
CA LEU A 193 13.25 20.93 4.57
C LEU A 193 14.24 20.32 5.57
N ALA A 194 15.51 20.23 5.16
CA ALA A 194 16.56 19.63 5.96
C ALA A 194 17.23 20.61 6.93
N ASN A 195 17.28 21.89 6.60
CA ASN A 195 18.04 22.90 7.36
C ASN A 195 17.16 24.13 7.62
N PRO A 196 16.19 24.08 8.55
CA PRO A 196 15.28 25.19 8.83
C PRO A 196 16.02 26.36 9.49
N VAL A 197 15.62 27.60 9.19
CA VAL A 197 16.21 28.82 9.77
C VAL A 197 15.20 29.56 10.65
N GLY A 198 15.67 30.24 11.69
CA GLY A 198 14.86 31.15 12.51
C GLY A 198 14.33 30.57 13.82
N LEU A 199 14.90 29.46 14.31
CA LEU A 199 14.62 28.91 15.64
C LEU A 199 15.74 29.24 16.65
N VAL A 200 15.35 29.54 17.89
CA VAL A 200 16.27 30.06 18.93
C VAL A 200 16.94 28.99 19.80
N SER A 201 16.54 27.72 19.72
CA SER A 201 17.05 26.69 20.65
C SER A 201 17.43 25.34 20.03
N THR A 202 16.81 24.91 18.93
CA THR A 202 17.19 23.72 18.12
C THR A 202 16.42 23.74 16.80
N GLU A 203 17.04 23.33 15.69
CA GLU A 203 16.43 23.27 14.34
C GLU A 203 15.56 22.02 14.11
N GLN A 204 15.91 20.90 14.76
CA GLN A 204 15.29 19.58 14.54
C GLN A 204 13.74 19.55 14.57
N PRO A 205 13.02 20.29 15.44
CA PRO A 205 11.56 20.29 15.41
C PRO A 205 10.96 20.79 14.09
N ALA A 206 11.64 21.73 13.40
CA ALA A 206 11.17 22.34 12.15
C ALA A 206 11.64 21.62 10.88
N GLU A 207 12.51 20.61 11.01
CA GLU A 207 12.81 19.71 9.91
C GLU A 207 11.54 18.93 9.54
N TYR A 208 11.29 18.80 8.23
CA TYR A 208 10.22 17.93 7.75
C TYR A 208 10.55 17.35 6.39
N PHE A 209 9.84 16.28 6.07
CA PHE A 209 9.66 15.84 4.70
C PHE A 209 8.18 15.60 4.41
N GLU A 210 7.83 15.70 3.14
CA GLU A 210 6.49 15.51 2.64
C GLU A 210 6.41 14.24 1.81
N VAL A 211 5.27 13.55 1.92
CA VAL A 211 4.93 12.38 1.11
C VAL A 211 3.71 12.68 0.28
N TYR A 212 3.84 12.47 -1.03
CA TYR A 212 2.77 12.54 -2.02
C TYR A 212 2.27 11.13 -2.37
N ASN A 213 0.95 10.97 -2.51
CA ASN A 213 0.38 9.73 -3.03
C ASN A 213 0.09 9.86 -4.53
N ALA A 214 0.93 9.24 -5.36
CA ALA A 214 0.80 9.20 -6.81
C ALA A 214 -0.19 8.13 -7.31
N GLY A 215 -0.74 7.33 -6.40
CA GLY A 215 -1.71 6.28 -6.69
C GLY A 215 -3.15 6.77 -6.81
N THR A 216 -4.05 5.82 -7.04
CA THR A 216 -5.50 5.98 -7.08
C THR A 216 -6.19 5.45 -5.83
N LEU A 217 -5.46 4.75 -4.95
CA LEU A 217 -5.94 4.26 -3.67
C LEU A 217 -5.43 5.13 -2.52
N SER A 218 -6.25 5.30 -1.49
CA SER A 218 -5.76 5.90 -0.25
C SER A 218 -4.79 4.93 0.42
N VAL A 219 -3.69 5.47 0.96
CA VAL A 219 -2.72 4.69 1.73
C VAL A 219 -2.71 5.21 3.16
N ASN A 220 -2.91 4.32 4.13
CA ASN A 220 -2.63 4.63 5.53
C ASN A 220 -1.18 4.25 5.83
N MET A 221 -0.35 5.24 6.17
CA MET A 221 1.06 5.00 6.50
C MET A 221 1.26 4.32 7.85
N LYS A 222 0.21 4.11 8.66
CA LYS A 222 0.32 3.34 9.91
C LYS A 222 0.94 1.96 9.66
N GLY A 223 1.96 1.62 10.44
CA GLY A 223 2.71 0.37 10.31
C GLY A 223 3.83 0.42 9.26
N LEU A 224 3.93 1.49 8.47
CA LEU A 224 5.11 1.78 7.66
C LEU A 224 6.27 2.24 8.53
N VAL A 225 7.46 2.06 8.00
CA VAL A 225 8.72 2.49 8.59
C VAL A 225 9.24 3.69 7.81
N ILE A 226 9.67 4.72 8.53
CA ILE A 226 10.47 5.81 7.97
C ILE A 226 11.87 5.76 8.57
N ALA A 227 12.88 6.12 7.78
CA ALA A 227 14.27 6.08 8.19
C ALA A 227 15.04 7.27 7.62
N ASP A 228 15.95 7.82 8.42
CA ASP A 228 17.06 8.62 7.97
C ASP A 228 18.31 7.72 7.82
N SER A 229 19.37 8.23 7.18
CA SER A 229 20.69 7.62 7.28
C SER A 229 21.66 8.65 7.80
N ALA A 230 21.85 8.67 9.12
CA ALA A 230 22.87 9.54 9.69
C ALA A 230 24.24 9.25 9.05
N ALA A 231 24.98 10.30 8.72
CA ALA A 231 26.36 10.24 8.23
C ALA A 231 27.30 9.41 9.16
N SER A 232 26.88 9.11 10.40
CA SER A 232 27.60 8.33 11.41
C SER A 232 27.09 6.89 11.63
N GLY A 233 26.15 6.38 10.82
CA GLY A 233 25.62 5.01 10.90
C GLY A 233 24.09 4.92 10.99
N ARG A 234 23.54 3.72 10.82
CA ARG A 234 22.08 3.47 10.88
C ARG A 234 21.51 3.91 12.23
N ARG A 235 20.70 4.96 12.25
CA ARG A 235 19.77 5.24 13.35
C ARG A 235 18.66 4.17 13.37
N PRO A 236 18.04 3.89 14.53
CA PRO A 236 16.88 3.02 14.58
C PRO A 236 15.75 3.60 13.74
N TYR A 237 15.10 2.75 12.97
CA TYR A 237 13.93 3.09 12.19
C TYR A 237 12.79 3.64 13.04
N HIS A 238 12.02 4.60 12.51
CA HIS A 238 10.80 5.08 13.14
C HIS A 238 9.58 4.36 12.56
N LEU A 239 8.81 3.71 13.43
CA LEU A 239 7.54 3.10 13.06
C LEU A 239 6.43 4.16 13.10
N VAL A 240 5.67 4.26 12.02
CA VAL A 240 4.47 5.10 11.99
C VAL A 240 3.37 4.43 12.84
N ALA A 241 3.24 4.84 14.10
CA ALA A 241 2.37 4.16 15.06
C ALA A 241 0.89 4.55 14.95
N ASN A 242 0.63 5.79 14.52
CA ASN A 242 -0.72 6.35 14.42
C ASN A 242 -1.20 6.37 12.96
N SER A 243 -2.52 6.43 12.79
CA SER A 243 -3.12 6.57 11.46
C SER A 243 -2.66 7.87 10.79
N LEU A 244 -2.11 7.75 9.59
CA LEU A 244 -1.75 8.86 8.72
C LEU A 244 -2.22 8.51 7.32
N LYS A 245 -3.41 8.98 6.95
CA LYS A 245 -4.03 8.65 5.66
C LYS A 245 -3.61 9.65 4.60
N VAL A 246 -3.10 9.13 3.49
CA VAL A 246 -2.77 9.91 2.29
C VAL A 246 -3.78 9.53 1.22
N ALA A 247 -4.71 10.45 0.93
CA ALA A 247 -5.67 10.25 -0.16
C ALA A 247 -4.96 10.30 -1.53
N PRO A 248 -5.55 9.74 -2.60
CA PRO A 248 -5.03 9.88 -3.96
C PRO A 248 -4.75 11.35 -4.31
N GLY A 249 -3.56 11.66 -4.80
CA GLY A 249 -3.17 13.02 -5.17
C GLY A 249 -2.96 13.98 -3.99
N ALA A 250 -3.03 13.49 -2.74
CA ALA A 250 -2.83 14.31 -1.55
C ALA A 250 -1.38 14.24 -1.03
N TYR A 251 -1.06 15.20 -0.17
CA TYR A 251 0.23 15.38 0.47
C TYR A 251 0.05 15.26 1.99
N VAL A 252 1.03 14.65 2.66
CA VAL A 252 1.14 14.67 4.13
C VAL A 252 2.57 15.01 4.54
N THR A 253 2.71 15.76 5.62
CA THR A 253 4.00 16.20 6.15
C THR A 253 4.35 15.45 7.43
N LEU A 254 5.62 15.05 7.54
CA LEU A 254 6.19 14.35 8.70
C LEU A 254 7.36 15.18 9.24
N GLY A 255 7.34 15.50 10.53
CA GLY A 255 8.31 16.40 11.16
C GLY A 255 8.57 16.09 12.63
N GLY A 256 9.44 16.87 13.29
CA GLY A 256 9.79 16.65 14.70
C GLY A 256 8.65 16.98 15.67
N SER A 257 7.79 17.93 15.35
CA SER A 257 6.69 18.39 16.20
C SER A 257 5.42 18.66 15.39
N THR A 258 4.23 18.47 15.97
CA THR A 258 2.96 18.94 15.37
C THR A 258 2.59 20.35 15.82
N ASN A 259 3.34 20.96 16.75
CA ASN A 259 3.11 22.34 17.18
C ASN A 259 3.59 23.32 16.09
N PRO A 260 2.71 24.09 15.43
CA PRO A 260 3.12 24.98 14.33
C PRO A 260 4.16 26.02 14.75
N ALA A 261 4.18 26.44 16.02
CA ALA A 261 5.18 27.37 16.53
C ALA A 261 6.60 26.78 16.52
N SER A 262 6.71 25.44 16.60
CA SER A 262 7.98 24.72 16.48
C SER A 262 8.41 24.50 15.03
N ASN A 263 7.52 24.74 14.06
CA ASN A 263 7.72 24.43 12.64
C ASN A 263 7.63 25.68 11.76
N LEU A 264 7.86 26.86 12.34
CA LEU A 264 7.82 28.15 11.63
C LEU A 264 6.44 28.41 10.97
N GLY A 265 5.37 27.78 11.44
CA GLY A 265 4.02 27.88 10.86
C GLY A 265 3.67 26.78 9.85
N ALA A 266 4.61 25.89 9.48
CA ALA A 266 4.29 24.72 8.67
C ALA A 266 3.36 23.77 9.45
N THR A 267 2.36 23.23 8.74
CA THR A 267 1.48 22.19 9.29
C THR A 267 2.18 20.85 9.15
N ILE A 268 2.35 20.14 10.26
CA ILE A 268 2.91 18.78 10.31
C ILE A 268 1.77 17.80 10.67
N ASP A 269 1.51 16.85 9.78
CA ASP A 269 0.45 15.85 9.96
C ASP A 269 0.87 14.71 10.89
N TYR A 270 2.16 14.41 10.98
CA TYR A 270 2.69 13.36 11.85
C TYR A 270 4.03 13.75 12.48
N SER A 271 4.12 13.64 13.81
CA SER A 271 5.37 13.85 14.53
C SER A 271 6.13 12.54 14.70
N TYR A 272 7.38 12.53 14.26
CA TYR A 272 8.33 11.46 14.60
C TYR A 272 9.12 11.75 15.89
N GLY A 273 8.95 12.93 16.50
CA GLY A 273 9.69 13.32 17.70
C GLY A 273 11.19 13.44 17.41
N GLY A 274 12.02 12.84 18.27
CA GLY A 274 13.48 12.85 18.12
C GLY A 274 14.08 11.63 17.42
N SER A 275 13.26 10.69 16.92
CA SER A 275 13.75 9.43 16.32
C SER A 275 14.32 9.58 14.90
N PHE A 276 14.09 10.73 14.29
CA PHE A 276 14.46 11.06 12.92
C PHE A 276 15.06 12.47 12.93
N SER A 277 16.14 12.70 12.19
CA SER A 277 16.68 14.05 11.97
C SER A 277 17.41 14.10 10.64
N LEU A 278 17.29 15.23 9.97
CA LEU A 278 17.92 15.51 8.68
C LEU A 278 19.23 16.24 8.90
N ALA A 279 20.34 15.70 8.41
CA ALA A 279 21.62 16.38 8.52
C ALA A 279 21.75 17.53 7.50
N ASN A 280 22.35 18.67 7.90
CA ASN A 280 22.50 19.86 7.04
C ASN A 280 23.47 19.69 5.84
N SER A 281 23.94 18.49 5.52
CA SER A 281 24.93 18.26 4.46
C SER A 281 24.76 16.95 3.70
N LEU A 282 24.54 15.82 4.39
CA LEU A 282 24.35 14.52 3.78
C LEU A 282 23.39 13.68 4.60
N ASP A 283 22.34 13.19 3.94
CA ASP A 283 21.39 12.25 4.54
C ASP A 283 20.63 11.48 3.45
N ALA A 284 19.83 10.50 3.86
CA ALA A 284 18.87 9.83 3.02
C ALA A 284 17.57 9.58 3.77
N ILE A 285 16.45 9.76 3.09
CA ILE A 285 15.12 9.52 3.62
C ILE A 285 14.59 8.26 2.93
N LYS A 286 14.06 7.32 3.71
CA LYS A 286 13.44 6.10 3.21
C LYS A 286 12.04 5.93 3.80
N ILE A 287 11.09 5.54 2.96
CA ILE A 287 9.80 4.99 3.34
C ILE A 287 9.83 3.50 3.03
N ALA A 288 9.43 2.67 3.98
CA ALA A 288 9.44 1.22 3.85
C ALA A 288 8.17 0.60 4.41
N ARG A 289 7.78 -0.52 3.83
CA ARG A 289 6.75 -1.41 4.38
C ARG A 289 7.43 -2.58 5.09
N VAL A 290 6.93 -2.96 6.27
CA VAL A 290 7.33 -4.22 6.91
C VAL A 290 6.73 -5.37 6.11
N TYR A 291 7.58 -6.29 5.66
CA TYR A 291 7.17 -7.46 4.86
C TYR A 291 7.82 -8.72 5.42
N GLY A 292 7.03 -9.55 6.10
CA GLY A 292 7.55 -10.69 6.84
C GLY A 292 8.51 -10.27 7.95
N THR A 293 9.78 -10.67 7.85
CA THR A 293 10.86 -10.31 8.78
C THR A 293 11.78 -9.21 8.22
N ASP A 294 11.49 -8.66 7.03
CA ASP A 294 12.31 -7.65 6.36
C ASP A 294 11.50 -6.36 6.10
N THR A 295 12.15 -5.36 5.50
CA THR A 295 11.53 -4.12 5.03
C THR A 295 11.63 -4.01 3.52
N LEU A 296 10.51 -3.71 2.88
CA LEU A 296 10.43 -3.39 1.47
C LEU A 296 10.47 -1.88 1.29
N THR A 297 11.48 -1.36 0.58
CA THR A 297 11.56 0.07 0.26
C THR A 297 10.42 0.45 -0.69
N LEU A 298 9.61 1.42 -0.30
CA LEU A 298 8.58 2.01 -1.15
C LEU A 298 9.15 3.19 -1.95
N ASP A 299 9.85 4.07 -1.24
CA ASP A 299 10.61 5.16 -1.84
C ASP A 299 11.83 5.49 -1.00
N ARG A 300 12.88 5.98 -1.66
CA ARG A 300 14.09 6.45 -1.00
C ARG A 300 14.74 7.55 -1.83
N THR A 301 15.04 8.65 -1.17
CA THR A 301 15.85 9.72 -1.72
C THR A 301 17.06 10.02 -0.84
N GLN A 302 18.09 10.63 -1.41
CA GLN A 302 19.29 11.05 -0.69
C GLN A 302 19.85 12.36 -1.22
N TYR A 303 20.64 13.02 -0.39
CA TYR A 303 21.40 14.21 -0.75
C TYR A 303 22.79 14.18 -0.11
N ALA A 304 23.73 14.91 -0.73
CA ALA A 304 25.10 15.05 -0.28
C ALA A 304 25.64 16.49 -0.39
N SER A 305 24.78 17.48 -0.66
CA SER A 305 25.17 18.88 -0.81
C SER A 305 24.33 19.83 0.05
N ALA A 306 24.98 20.46 1.04
CA ALA A 306 24.45 21.59 1.78
C ALA A 306 24.12 22.79 0.87
N ALA A 307 24.91 22.98 -0.20
CA ALA A 307 24.74 24.09 -1.14
C ALA A 307 23.57 23.86 -2.12
N THR A 308 23.05 22.64 -2.24
CA THR A 308 22.03 22.28 -3.23
C THR A 308 20.73 21.83 -2.59
N SER A 309 20.80 20.83 -1.70
CA SER A 309 19.63 20.09 -1.20
C SER A 309 19.32 20.34 0.27
N ALA A 310 20.31 20.73 1.08
CA ALA A 310 20.13 21.14 2.47
C ALA A 310 20.45 22.64 2.68
N GLN A 311 19.99 23.46 1.74
CA GLN A 311 20.13 24.91 1.84
C GLN A 311 19.38 25.43 3.06
N GLU A 312 20.02 26.35 3.78
CA GLU A 312 19.43 26.97 4.97
C GLU A 312 18.12 27.69 4.61
N GLY A 313 17.07 27.36 5.34
CA GLY A 313 15.72 27.89 5.21
C GLY A 313 14.95 27.45 3.97
N ILE A 314 15.52 26.69 3.03
CA ILE A 314 14.88 26.47 1.73
C ILE A 314 14.63 24.98 1.55
N SER A 315 13.37 24.59 1.41
CA SER A 315 13.05 23.21 1.09
C SER A 315 13.45 22.85 -0.35
N ARG A 316 13.72 21.56 -0.52
CA ARG A 316 14.03 20.91 -1.77
C ARG A 316 12.77 20.18 -2.25
N GLU A 317 12.28 20.58 -3.41
CA GLU A 317 11.02 20.15 -3.99
C GLU A 317 11.27 19.24 -5.20
N LEU A 318 10.53 18.14 -5.26
CA LEU A 318 10.48 17.25 -6.41
C LEU A 318 9.71 17.89 -7.57
N ARG A 319 10.28 17.89 -8.77
CA ARG A 319 9.66 18.48 -9.96
C ARG A 319 8.62 17.56 -10.57
N ASN A 320 8.95 16.30 -10.81
CA ASN A 320 8.03 15.33 -11.39
C ASN A 320 8.05 14.03 -10.55
N PRO A 321 6.95 13.68 -9.85
CA PRO A 321 6.87 12.47 -9.04
C PRO A 321 6.82 11.17 -9.86
N ALA A 322 6.68 11.24 -11.19
CA ALA A 322 6.74 10.08 -12.09
C ALA A 322 8.16 9.76 -12.60
N LEU A 323 9.15 10.62 -12.30
CA LEU A 323 10.56 10.43 -12.69
C LEU A 323 11.40 9.99 -11.48
N ASP A 324 12.61 9.49 -11.74
CA ASP A 324 13.57 9.12 -10.70
C ASP A 324 13.81 10.29 -9.74
N ASN A 325 13.55 10.04 -8.45
CA ASN A 325 13.71 10.98 -7.36
C ASN A 325 14.81 10.56 -6.37
N SER A 326 15.61 9.53 -6.69
CA SER A 326 16.57 8.92 -5.76
C SER A 326 17.71 9.85 -5.34
N ASN A 327 18.02 10.89 -6.12
CA ASN A 327 19.09 11.86 -5.84
C ASN A 327 18.55 13.31 -5.85
N MET A 328 18.45 13.93 -4.67
CA MET A 328 17.97 15.31 -4.51
C MET A 328 18.92 16.37 -5.07
N ASP A 329 20.20 16.03 -5.25
CA ASP A 329 21.16 16.91 -5.93
C ASP A 329 21.03 16.86 -7.46
N GLY A 330 20.20 15.95 -7.97
CA GLY A 330 19.91 15.77 -9.39
C GLY A 330 18.92 16.79 -9.98
N SER A 331 18.62 16.60 -11.26
CA SER A 331 17.82 17.53 -12.07
C SER A 331 16.30 17.47 -11.81
N ASN A 332 15.79 16.35 -11.29
CA ASN A 332 14.37 16.21 -10.95
C ASN A 332 14.00 16.91 -9.63
N TRP A 333 14.96 17.56 -8.97
CA TRP A 333 14.73 18.31 -7.74
C TRP A 333 15.13 19.77 -7.94
N ALA A 334 14.46 20.67 -7.24
CA ALA A 334 14.76 22.09 -7.27
C ALA A 334 14.46 22.76 -5.94
N THR A 335 15.07 23.91 -5.71
CA THR A 335 14.75 24.74 -4.55
C THR A 335 13.40 25.41 -4.75
N THR A 336 12.62 25.55 -3.68
CA THR A 336 11.34 26.28 -3.72
C THR A 336 11.48 27.67 -4.31
N ALA A 337 10.54 28.02 -5.19
CA ALA A 337 10.46 29.32 -5.82
C ALA A 337 10.30 30.46 -4.80
N VAL A 338 10.85 31.63 -5.11
CA VAL A 338 10.76 32.80 -4.24
C VAL A 338 9.46 33.54 -4.48
N THR A 339 8.43 33.27 -3.67
CA THR A 339 7.19 34.07 -3.63
C THR A 339 6.69 34.21 -2.20
N ALA A 340 5.84 35.22 -1.95
CA ALA A 340 5.25 35.44 -0.63
C ALA A 340 4.39 34.25 -0.14
N THR A 341 3.75 33.51 -1.04
CA THR A 341 2.91 32.35 -0.69
C THR A 341 3.71 31.14 -0.23
N TYR A 342 4.96 31.02 -0.69
CA TYR A 342 5.85 29.90 -0.35
C TYR A 342 6.76 30.22 0.83
N THR A 343 6.49 31.30 1.55
CA THR A 343 7.25 31.75 2.70
C THR A 343 6.41 31.51 3.96
N TYR A 344 6.96 30.87 5.00
CA TYR A 344 6.26 30.70 6.28
C TYR A 344 7.19 30.96 7.48
N GLY A 345 6.67 31.67 8.49
CA GLY A 345 7.37 32.01 9.73
C GLY A 345 8.37 33.16 9.63
N SER A 346 9.28 33.11 8.66
CA SER A 346 10.27 34.16 8.39
C SER A 346 10.42 34.42 6.89
N THR A 347 10.90 35.60 6.47
CA THR A 347 11.16 35.89 5.04
C THR A 347 12.25 35.02 4.41
N THR A 348 12.96 34.24 5.22
CA THR A 348 14.07 33.39 4.81
C THR A 348 13.71 31.91 4.75
N THR A 349 12.53 31.51 5.23
CA THR A 349 12.08 30.11 5.19
C THR A 349 11.08 29.90 4.07
N ARG A 350 11.34 28.94 3.18
CA ARG A 350 10.49 28.65 2.02
C ARG A 350 10.18 27.16 1.86
N GLY A 351 8.96 26.89 1.42
CA GLY A 351 8.45 25.57 1.06
C GLY A 351 6.97 25.59 0.67
N THR A 352 6.47 24.43 0.27
CA THR A 352 5.08 24.19 -0.17
C THR A 352 4.38 23.09 0.65
N PRO A 353 4.49 23.07 1.99
CA PRO A 353 3.94 21.99 2.78
C PRO A 353 2.43 21.86 2.56
N LYS A 354 2.01 20.63 2.24
CA LYS A 354 0.66 20.19 1.91
C LYS A 354 0.09 20.74 0.61
N ALA A 355 0.95 21.20 -0.29
CA ALA A 355 0.55 21.77 -1.58
C ALA A 355 1.41 21.22 -2.72
N GLN A 356 0.99 21.47 -3.94
CA GLN A 356 1.79 21.15 -5.10
C GLN A 356 3.09 21.97 -5.08
N ASN A 357 4.22 21.28 -5.28
CA ASN A 357 5.54 21.91 -5.36
C ASN A 357 5.56 23.06 -6.36
N SER A 358 6.17 24.17 -5.95
CA SER A 358 6.33 25.37 -6.77
C SER A 358 7.14 25.13 -8.05
N THR A 359 7.94 24.06 -8.04
CA THR A 359 8.82 23.65 -9.14
C THR A 359 8.24 22.52 -10.01
N TYR A 360 6.98 22.13 -9.75
CA TYR A 360 6.33 21.01 -10.44
C TYR A 360 6.37 21.14 -11.96
N THR A 361 6.71 20.04 -12.62
CA THR A 361 6.64 19.87 -14.07
C THR A 361 5.94 18.55 -14.37
N PRO A 362 4.83 18.55 -15.15
CA PRO A 362 4.07 17.34 -15.44
C PRO A 362 4.86 16.30 -16.26
#